data_AF-X1UTR5-F1
#
_entry.id   AF-X1UTR5-F1
#
_cell.length_a   1.000
_cell.length_b   1.000
_cell.length_c   1.000
_cell.angle_alpha   90.00
_cell.angle_beta   90.00
_cell.angle_gamma   90.00
#
_symmetry.space_group_name_H-M   'P 1'
#
loop_
_entity.id
_entity.type
_entity.pdbx_description
1 polymer ?
#
loop_
_entity_poly.entity_id
_entity_poly.type
_entity_poly.pdbx_seq_one_letter_code
_entity_poly.pdbx_strand_id
1 'polypeptide(L)'
;MFCLTDGTIAGNGAGPRIMEPQIKNYLLASGDSVAIDAIAAKMMGFDPMKLKFLNLAQEKGLGTARPQDIEIAGEDISSVNFHFESKDTFASKGQKAIYWGKLKPFEHILLRTPIVPWSYVASRAYHDFFWYNVFGKTVVKKFLNTAWGKLFESYK
;
A
#
# COMPACT_ATOMS: atom_id res chain seq x y z
N MET A 1 -23.47 0.72 2.29
CA MET A 1 -22.58 -0.39 1.85
C MET A 1 -21.77 -0.79 3.05
N PHE A 2 -21.55 -2.09 3.29
CA PHE A 2 -20.72 -2.54 4.41
C PHE A 2 -19.34 -2.92 3.88
N CYS A 3 -18.29 -2.44 4.52
CA CYS A 3 -16.90 -2.58 4.11
C CYS A 3 -16.14 -3.43 5.14
N LEU A 4 -15.24 -4.28 4.64
CA LEU A 4 -14.33 -5.09 5.44
C LEU A 4 -12.92 -4.94 4.86
N THR A 5 -11.96 -4.59 5.71
CA THR A 5 -10.54 -4.53 5.37
C THR A 5 -9.79 -5.60 6.13
N ASP A 6 -9.14 -6.50 5.40
CA ASP A 6 -8.23 -7.48 5.95
C ASP A 6 -6.85 -6.82 6.16
N GLY A 7 -6.50 -6.63 7.44
CA GLY A 7 -5.19 -6.17 7.89
C GLY A 7 -4.42 -7.25 8.64
N THR A 8 -4.64 -8.53 8.34
CA THR A 8 -3.87 -9.64 8.91
C THR A 8 -2.39 -9.48 8.57
N ILE A 9 -2.10 -9.16 7.31
CA ILE A 9 -0.78 -8.83 6.77
C ILE A 9 -0.85 -7.44 6.13
N ALA A 10 0.07 -6.56 6.49
CA ALA A 10 0.15 -5.21 5.93
C ALA A 10 1.55 -4.92 5.37
N GLY A 11 1.62 -4.17 4.27
CA GLY A 11 2.88 -3.83 3.60
C GLY A 11 3.45 -2.49 4.04
N ASN A 12 4.68 -2.48 4.56
CA ASN A 12 5.43 -1.26 4.85
C ASN A 12 6.44 -0.95 3.72
N GLY A 13 6.77 0.32 3.48
CA GLY A 13 7.81 0.72 2.53
C GLY A 13 7.31 0.93 1.10
N ALA A 14 8.09 0.44 0.12
CA ALA A 14 7.89 0.75 -1.29
C ALA A 14 6.97 -0.27 -2.00
N GLY A 15 5.77 -0.45 -1.44
CA GLY A 15 4.73 -1.30 -2.02
C GLY A 15 4.26 -0.83 -3.41
N PRO A 16 3.42 -1.64 -4.08
CA PRO A 16 2.86 -2.91 -3.62
C PRO A 16 3.79 -4.12 -3.85
N ARG A 17 4.83 -3.99 -4.70
CA ARG A 17 5.72 -5.12 -5.06
C ARG A 17 6.96 -5.23 -4.16
N ILE A 18 7.48 -4.10 -3.69
CA ILE A 18 8.74 -4.01 -2.94
C ILE A 18 8.43 -3.51 -1.50
N MET A 19 7.48 -4.18 -0.87
CA MET A 19 7.10 -3.91 0.52
C MET A 19 7.78 -4.88 1.49
N GLU A 20 7.98 -4.43 2.72
CA GLU A 20 8.26 -5.32 3.85
C GLU A 20 6.92 -5.73 4.48
N PRO A 21 6.50 -7.00 4.34
CA PRO A 21 5.26 -7.48 4.94
C PRO A 21 5.40 -7.56 6.46
N GLN A 22 4.37 -7.08 7.17
CA GLN A 22 4.28 -7.05 8.62
C GLN A 22 2.99 -7.74 9.06
N ILE A 23 3.09 -8.59 10.08
CA ILE A 23 1.90 -9.22 10.69
C ILE A 23 1.25 -8.21 11.62
N LYS A 24 -0.05 -7.94 11.41
CA LYS A 24 -0.82 -6.98 12.19
C LYS A 24 -2.07 -7.60 12.79
N ASN A 25 -2.67 -8.61 12.15
CA ASN A 25 -3.82 -9.35 12.68
C ASN A 25 -5.05 -8.49 13.00
N TYR A 26 -5.24 -7.39 12.26
CA TYR A 26 -6.44 -6.56 12.41
C TYR A 26 -7.46 -6.87 11.31
N LEU A 27 -8.73 -6.86 11.67
CA LEU A 27 -9.84 -6.81 10.74
C LEU A 27 -10.63 -5.53 11.06
N LEU A 28 -10.86 -4.70 10.04
CA LEU A 28 -11.66 -3.49 10.20
C LEU A 28 -12.98 -3.68 9.47
N ALA A 29 -14.08 -3.30 10.10
CA ALA A 29 -15.40 -3.36 9.49
C ALA A 29 -16.14 -2.04 9.73
N SER A 30 -16.86 -1.55 8.72
CA SER A 30 -17.54 -0.26 8.79
C SER A 30 -18.72 -0.18 7.84
N GLY A 31 -19.77 0.55 8.23
CA GLY A 31 -20.84 0.97 7.33
C GLY A 31 -20.49 2.19 6.47
N ASP A 32 -19.34 2.83 6.73
CA ASP A 32 -18.81 3.99 6.01
C ASP A 32 -17.44 3.62 5.40
N SER A 33 -17.37 3.69 4.07
CA SER A 33 -16.19 3.36 3.28
C SER A 33 -15.04 4.36 3.44
N VAL A 34 -15.31 5.61 3.79
CA VAL A 34 -14.27 6.62 4.04
C VAL A 34 -13.71 6.44 5.45
N ALA A 35 -14.59 6.14 6.42
CA ALA A 35 -14.18 5.96 7.81
C ALA A 35 -13.23 4.77 7.99
N ILE A 36 -13.49 3.64 7.32
CA ILE A 36 -12.62 2.45 7.40
C ILE A 36 -11.21 2.73 6.88
N ASP A 37 -11.10 3.44 5.75
CA ASP A 37 -9.81 3.80 5.16
C ASP A 37 -9.08 4.86 6.00
N ALA A 38 -9.81 5.81 6.60
CA ALA A 38 -9.24 6.80 7.50
C ALA A 38 -8.67 6.17 8.77
N ILE A 39 -9.39 5.22 9.37
CA ILE A 39 -8.89 4.48 10.53
C ILE A 39 -7.72 3.59 10.15
N ALA A 40 -7.77 2.89 9.01
CA ALA A 40 -6.63 2.11 8.52
C ALA A 40 -5.39 3.00 8.32
N ALA A 41 -5.54 4.19 7.71
CA ALA A 41 -4.45 5.15 7.54
C ALA A 41 -3.87 5.63 8.88
N LYS A 42 -4.73 5.98 9.84
CA LYS A 42 -4.32 6.36 11.20
C LYS A 42 -3.51 5.24 11.87
N MET A 43 -4.02 4.00 11.84
CA MET A 43 -3.34 2.84 12.43
C MET A 43 -2.00 2.56 11.74
N MET A 44 -1.89 2.77 10.43
CA MET A 44 -0.61 2.70 9.71
C MET A 44 0.37 3.82 10.11
N GLY A 45 -0.07 4.86 10.80
CA GLY A 45 0.75 5.99 11.25
C GLY A 45 0.69 7.21 10.32
N PHE A 46 -0.22 7.21 9.35
CA PHE A 46 -0.47 8.36 8.49
C PHE A 46 -1.53 9.27 9.10
N ASP A 47 -1.46 10.56 8.77
CA ASP A 47 -2.53 11.51 9.06
C ASP A 47 -3.60 11.41 7.95
N PRO A 48 -4.82 10.93 8.26
CA PRO A 48 -5.87 10.75 7.24
C PRO A 48 -6.22 12.05 6.50
N MET A 49 -6.13 13.20 7.17
CA MET A 49 -6.48 14.49 6.56
C MET A 49 -5.40 15.02 5.61
N LYS A 50 -4.16 14.52 5.72
CA LYS A 50 -3.09 14.79 4.75
C LYS A 50 -3.18 13.90 3.51
N LEU A 51 -3.96 12.82 3.55
CA LEU A 51 -4.22 11.98 2.38
C LEU A 51 -5.30 12.64 1.51
N LYS A 52 -4.86 13.18 0.37
CA LYS A 52 -5.71 13.97 -0.54
C LYS A 52 -7.04 13.29 -0.89
N PHE A 53 -7.04 11.98 -1.13
CA PHE A 53 -8.24 11.25 -1.52
C PHE A 53 -9.26 11.13 -0.37
N LEU A 54 -8.82 10.93 0.87
CA LEU A 54 -9.70 10.91 2.04
C LEU A 54 -10.27 12.29 2.34
N ASN A 55 -9.42 13.32 2.27
CA ASN A 55 -9.83 14.69 2.47
C ASN A 55 -10.91 15.09 1.44
N LEU A 56 -10.67 14.83 0.16
CA LEU A 56 -11.65 15.08 -0.91
C LEU A 56 -12.94 14.28 -0.73
N ALA A 57 -12.88 13.04 -0.25
CA ALA A 57 -14.07 12.22 -0.02
C ALA A 57 -14.95 12.84 1.07
N GLN A 58 -14.34 13.32 2.15
CA GLN A 58 -15.05 14.02 3.21
C GLN A 58 -15.62 15.36 2.74
N GLU A 59 -14.85 16.17 2.03
CA GLU A 59 -15.33 17.46 1.47
C GLU A 59 -16.54 17.27 0.56
N LYS A 60 -16.63 16.12 -0.13
CA LYS A 60 -17.75 15.75 -0.98
C LYS A 60 -18.91 15.07 -0.26
N GLY A 61 -18.82 14.89 1.08
CA GLY A 61 -19.86 14.23 1.87
C GLY A 61 -20.03 12.74 1.56
N LEU A 62 -18.98 12.08 1.06
CA LEU A 62 -19.01 10.64 0.73
C LEU A 62 -18.83 9.73 1.96
N GLY A 63 -18.44 10.32 3.09
CA GLY A 63 -18.21 9.65 4.38
C GLY A 63 -17.31 10.48 5.28
N THR A 64 -16.96 9.93 6.44
CA THR A 64 -16.19 10.63 7.48
C THR A 64 -14.73 10.23 7.45
N ALA A 65 -13.81 11.20 7.30
CA ALA A 65 -12.36 10.95 7.27
C ALA A 65 -11.62 11.40 8.54
N ARG A 66 -12.20 12.31 9.33
CA ARG A 66 -11.60 12.79 10.59
C ARG A 66 -11.72 11.71 11.66
N PRO A 67 -10.59 11.19 12.22
CA PRO A 67 -10.65 10.13 13.23
C PRO A 67 -11.42 10.50 14.50
N GLN A 68 -11.47 11.78 14.87
CA GLN A 68 -12.21 12.24 16.05
C GLN A 68 -13.73 12.14 15.89
N ASP A 69 -14.21 12.13 14.64
CA ASP A 69 -15.64 12.04 14.31
C ASP A 69 -16.09 10.60 14.04
N ILE A 70 -15.19 9.62 14.19
CA ILE A 70 -15.45 8.20 13.92
C ILE A 70 -15.58 7.45 15.25
N GLU A 71 -16.73 6.82 15.46
CA GLU A 71 -16.97 5.94 16.59
C GLU A 71 -16.30 4.57 16.37
N ILE A 72 -15.51 4.12 17.34
CA ILE A 72 -14.89 2.80 17.34
C ILE A 72 -15.67 1.90 18.28
N ALA A 73 -16.43 0.95 17.73
CA ALA A 73 -17.21 -0.02 18.50
C ALA A 73 -16.40 -1.26 18.94
N GLY A 74 -15.19 -1.45 18.39
CA GLY A 74 -14.34 -2.62 18.62
C GLY A 74 -13.25 -2.39 19.66
N GLU A 75 -12.09 -3.04 19.46
CA GLU A 75 -10.90 -2.83 20.27
C GLU A 75 -10.48 -1.35 20.32
N ASP A 76 -9.96 -0.89 21.46
CA ASP A 76 -9.39 0.43 21.57
C ASP A 76 -8.09 0.54 20.75
N ILE A 77 -8.15 1.35 19.69
CA ILE A 77 -7.03 1.65 18.79
C ILE A 77 -6.40 3.03 19.06
N SER A 78 -6.65 3.63 20.22
CA SER A 78 -6.12 4.95 20.59
C SER A 78 -4.59 4.99 20.54
N SER A 79 -3.94 3.94 21.02
CA SER A 79 -2.48 3.77 21.08
C SER A 79 -1.87 3.10 19.84
N VAL A 80 -2.70 2.64 18.90
CA VAL A 80 -2.22 1.88 17.75
C VAL A 80 -1.59 2.81 16.70
N ASN A 81 -0.30 2.63 16.47
CA ASN A 81 0.45 3.26 15.39
C ASN A 81 1.53 2.30 14.89
N PHE A 82 1.45 1.90 13.62
CA PHE A 82 2.39 0.94 13.04
C PHE A 82 3.69 1.58 12.55
N HIS A 83 3.77 2.91 12.54
CA HIS A 83 4.91 3.70 12.06
C HIS A 83 5.34 3.28 10.65
N PHE A 84 4.37 3.08 9.76
CA PHE A 84 4.67 2.77 8.37
C PHE A 84 5.17 4.00 7.62
N GLU A 85 5.99 3.73 6.62
CA GLU A 85 6.59 4.73 5.77
C GLU A 85 6.28 4.40 4.31
N SER A 86 5.83 5.40 3.55
CA SER A 86 5.74 5.28 2.10
C SER A 86 7.09 5.63 1.49
N LYS A 87 7.70 4.69 0.76
CA LYS A 87 9.01 4.85 0.13
C LYS A 87 8.92 4.74 -1.38
N ASP A 88 9.80 5.45 -2.07
CA ASP A 88 9.96 5.33 -3.51
C ASP A 88 11.17 4.47 -3.86
N THR A 89 10.96 3.48 -4.73
CA THR A 89 12.03 2.72 -5.38
C THR A 89 12.65 3.50 -6.53
N PHE A 90 13.78 3.02 -7.05
CA PHE A 90 14.35 3.59 -8.28
C PHE A 90 13.36 3.53 -9.44
N ALA A 91 12.68 2.39 -9.62
CA ALA A 91 11.66 2.23 -10.64
C ALA A 91 10.47 3.18 -10.43
N SER A 92 9.98 3.34 -9.19
CA SER A 92 8.87 4.26 -8.93
C SER A 92 9.25 5.72 -9.14
N LYS A 93 10.49 6.13 -8.82
CA LYS A 93 11.01 7.47 -9.15
C LYS A 93 11.04 7.70 -10.66
N GLY A 94 11.55 6.72 -11.43
CA GLY A 94 11.56 6.79 -12.89
C GLY A 94 10.15 6.90 -13.47
N GLN A 95 9.23 6.08 -12.96
CA GLN A 95 7.82 6.12 -13.35
C GLN A 95 7.16 7.48 -13.02
N LYS A 96 7.40 8.02 -11.82
CA LYS A 96 6.92 9.36 -11.43
C LYS A 96 7.51 10.46 -12.31
N ALA A 97 8.77 10.34 -12.72
CA ALA A 97 9.39 11.29 -13.65
C ALA A 97 8.70 11.29 -15.03
N ILE A 98 8.23 10.12 -15.50
CA ILE A 98 7.48 10.00 -16.75
C ILE A 98 6.04 10.52 -16.61
N TYR A 99 5.34 10.20 -15.52
CA TYR A 99 3.94 10.61 -15.37
C TYR A 99 3.74 12.06 -14.91
N TRP A 100 4.65 12.60 -14.09
CA TRP A 100 4.44 13.86 -13.38
C TRP A 100 5.67 14.77 -13.37
N GLY A 101 6.80 14.33 -13.95
CA GLY A 101 8.08 15.02 -13.87
C GLY A 101 8.66 15.42 -15.23
N LYS A 102 9.99 15.53 -15.27
CA LYS A 102 10.73 16.05 -16.43
C LYS A 102 10.60 15.20 -17.70
N LEU A 103 10.21 13.92 -17.58
CA LEU A 103 10.03 13.02 -18.73
C LEU A 103 8.58 12.99 -19.24
N LYS A 104 7.68 13.80 -18.66
CA LYS A 104 6.28 13.92 -19.10
C LYS A 104 6.10 14.21 -20.59
N PRO A 105 6.90 15.08 -21.25
CA PRO A 105 6.77 15.31 -22.69
C PRO A 105 6.97 14.03 -23.53
N PHE A 106 7.70 13.05 -23.01
CA PHE A 106 7.98 11.77 -23.69
C PHE A 106 7.00 10.66 -23.31
N GLU A 107 6.03 10.91 -22.42
CA GLU A 107 5.06 9.90 -21.97
C GLU A 107 4.39 9.20 -23.16
N HIS A 108 3.97 9.96 -24.18
CA HIS A 108 3.29 9.40 -25.33
C HIS A 108 4.17 8.36 -26.04
N ILE A 109 5.41 8.72 -26.37
CA ILE A 109 6.35 7.83 -27.07
C ILE A 109 6.66 6.61 -26.20
N LEU A 110 6.96 6.83 -24.93
CA LEU A 110 7.37 5.78 -24.00
C LEU A 110 6.22 4.84 -23.62
N LEU A 111 5.00 5.34 -23.44
CA LEU A 111 3.92 4.60 -22.80
C LEU A 111 2.65 4.45 -23.64
N ARG A 112 2.57 5.04 -24.84
CA ARG A 112 1.36 5.01 -25.70
C ARG A 112 1.63 4.66 -27.17
N THR A 113 2.81 4.15 -27.51
CA THR A 113 3.16 3.69 -28.86
C THR A 113 3.49 2.19 -28.89
N PRO A 114 3.72 1.57 -30.05
CA PRO A 114 4.17 0.17 -30.12
C PRO A 114 5.48 -0.13 -29.39
N ILE A 115 6.25 0.89 -28.97
CA ILE A 115 7.48 0.71 -28.18
C ILE A 115 7.18 0.26 -26.74
N VAL A 116 5.96 0.51 -26.22
CA VAL A 116 5.48 0.21 -24.85
C VAL A 116 5.99 -1.07 -24.20
N PRO A 117 6.13 -2.22 -24.91
CA PRO A 117 6.70 -3.43 -24.33
C PRO A 117 8.01 -3.24 -23.55
N TRP A 118 8.82 -2.23 -23.90
CA TRP A 118 10.03 -1.88 -23.16
C TRP A 118 9.76 -1.64 -21.66
N SER A 119 8.65 -0.99 -21.32
CA SER A 119 8.30 -0.61 -19.94
C SER A 119 7.97 -1.84 -19.09
N TYR A 120 7.29 -2.83 -19.67
CA TYR A 120 7.03 -4.12 -19.01
C TYR A 120 8.31 -4.92 -18.82
N VAL A 121 9.22 -4.90 -19.81
CA VAL A 121 10.53 -5.56 -19.71
C VAL A 121 11.37 -4.90 -18.61
N ALA A 122 11.45 -3.57 -18.58
CA ALA A 122 12.17 -2.82 -17.55
C ALA A 122 11.59 -3.08 -16.14
N SER A 123 10.26 -3.12 -16.02
CA SER A 123 9.59 -3.45 -14.75
C SER A 123 9.94 -4.86 -14.28
N ARG A 124 9.84 -5.89 -15.15
CA ARG A 124 10.22 -7.27 -14.81
C ARG A 124 11.71 -7.41 -14.48
N ALA A 125 12.57 -6.77 -15.27
CA ALA A 125 14.01 -6.75 -15.00
C ALA A 125 14.31 -6.18 -13.60
N TYR A 126 13.66 -5.07 -13.23
CA TYR A 126 13.87 -4.46 -11.92
C TYR A 126 13.27 -5.28 -10.77
N HIS A 127 12.00 -5.67 -10.87
CA HIS A 127 11.29 -6.33 -9.77
C HIS A 127 11.67 -7.81 -9.63
N ASP A 128 11.61 -8.56 -10.73
CA ASP A 128 11.65 -10.03 -10.71
C ASP A 128 13.10 -10.54 -10.81
N PHE A 129 13.95 -9.88 -11.59
CA PHE A 129 15.34 -10.31 -11.78
C PHE A 129 16.30 -9.64 -10.79
N PHE A 130 16.26 -8.33 -10.66
CA PHE A 130 17.17 -7.62 -9.77
C PHE A 130 16.68 -7.69 -8.31
N TRP A 131 15.56 -7.06 -8.00
CA TRP A 131 15.13 -6.87 -6.61
C TRP A 131 14.82 -8.19 -5.91
N TYR A 132 14.06 -9.08 -6.55
CA TYR A 132 13.67 -10.35 -5.93
C TYR A 132 14.88 -11.23 -5.62
N ASN A 133 15.84 -11.34 -6.54
CA ASN A 133 17.02 -12.17 -6.31
C ASN A 133 17.99 -11.57 -5.29
N VAL A 134 18.12 -10.24 -5.24
CA VAL A 134 19.06 -9.58 -4.32
C VAL A 134 18.46 -9.39 -2.92
N PHE A 135 17.19 -8.99 -2.82
CA PHE A 135 16.54 -8.63 -1.55
C PHE A 135 15.30 -9.49 -1.27
N GLY A 136 14.46 -9.72 -2.27
CA GLY A 136 13.13 -10.32 -2.09
C GLY A 136 13.16 -11.74 -1.51
N LYS A 137 14.11 -12.59 -1.91
CA LYS A 137 14.26 -13.95 -1.34
C LYS A 137 14.42 -13.94 0.18
N THR A 138 15.19 -13.00 0.71
CA THR A 138 15.41 -12.86 2.15
C THR A 138 14.13 -12.39 2.85
N VAL A 139 13.42 -11.42 2.26
CA VAL A 139 12.13 -10.92 2.77
C VAL A 139 11.10 -12.05 2.81
N VAL A 140 10.97 -12.81 1.73
CA VAL A 140 10.04 -13.95 1.62
C VAL A 140 10.39 -15.02 2.64
N LYS A 141 11.67 -15.41 2.76
CA LYS A 141 12.10 -16.43 3.73
C LYS A 141 11.83 -15.98 5.17
N LYS A 142 12.06 -14.71 5.51
CA LYS A 142 11.72 -14.12 6.81
C LYS A 142 10.21 -14.20 7.06
N PHE A 143 9.40 -13.87 6.06
CA PHE A 143 7.95 -13.90 6.16
C PHE A 143 7.38 -15.32 6.32
N LEU A 144 7.93 -16.31 5.60
CA LEU A 144 7.52 -17.72 5.71
C LEU A 144 7.69 -18.29 7.13
N ASN A 145 8.62 -17.74 7.92
CA ASN A 145 8.80 -18.14 9.32
C ASN A 145 7.71 -17.60 10.27
N THR A 146 6.82 -16.71 9.82
CA THR A 146 5.72 -16.17 10.63
C THR A 146 4.55 -17.16 10.76
N ALA A 147 3.58 -16.89 11.64
CA ALA A 147 2.38 -17.73 11.77
C ALA A 147 1.62 -17.88 10.43
N TRP A 148 1.40 -16.76 9.73
CA TRP A 148 0.77 -16.77 8.41
C TRP A 148 1.61 -17.46 7.34
N GLY A 149 2.94 -17.30 7.39
CA GLY A 149 3.87 -18.01 6.53
C GLY A 149 3.77 -19.53 6.68
N LYS A 150 3.80 -20.02 7.93
CA LYS A 150 3.64 -21.45 8.25
C LYS A 150 2.27 -21.99 7.87
N LEU A 151 1.20 -21.22 8.10
CA LEU A 151 -0.15 -21.59 7.68
C LEU A 151 -0.21 -21.73 6.15
N PHE A 152 0.35 -20.78 5.41
CA PHE A 152 0.43 -20.85 3.96
C PHE A 152 1.18 -22.12 3.48
N GLU A 153 2.26 -22.51 4.16
CA GLU A 153 2.98 -23.74 3.83
C GLU A 153 2.21 -25.03 4.15
N SER A 154 1.28 -25.00 5.10
CA SER A 154 0.44 -26.17 5.45
C SER A 154 -0.65 -26.49 4.43
N TYR A 155 -0.94 -25.57 3.50
CA TYR A 155 -1.92 -25.80 2.42
C TYR A 155 -1.35 -26.57 1.22
N LYS A 156 -0.08 -27.01 1.30
CA LYS A 156 0.58 -27.82 0.27
C LYS A 156 0.11 -29.27 0.26
#